data_AF-A0AAU9C7D2-F1
#
_entry.id   AF-A0AAU9C7D2-F1
#
_cell.length_a   1.000
_cell.length_b   1.000
_cell.length_c   1.000
_cell.angle_alpha   90.00
_cell.angle_beta   90.00
_cell.angle_gamma   90.00
#
_symmetry.space_group_name_H-M   'P 1'
#
loop_
_entity.id
_entity.type
_entity.pdbx_description
1 polymer ?
#
loop_
_entity_poly.entity_id
_entity_poly.type
_entity_poly.pdbx_seq_one_letter_code
_entity_poly.pdbx_strand_id
1 'polypeptide(L)'
;MAEKPEELTVNYYEGDLQTVKELDKVILSKGAWTTILFRYQEWDARKGEYGPEKYTIRRYQKRDGQYQQRSKFNISSRDQAKNIVKALQSWLEEESAD
;
A
#
# COMPACT_ATOMS: atom_id res chain seq x y z
N MET A 1 4.87 5.28 16.65
CA MET A 1 4.40 4.12 15.86
C MET A 1 2.90 4.00 16.07
N ALA A 2 2.17 3.42 15.12
CA ALA A 2 0.71 3.30 15.19
C ALA A 2 0.26 2.17 16.13
N GLU A 3 -0.78 2.40 16.94
CA GLU A 3 -1.39 1.37 17.79
C GLU A 3 -2.57 0.69 17.08
N LYS A 4 -3.18 1.41 16.12
CA LYS A 4 -4.31 0.97 15.31
C LYS A 4 -3.95 0.88 13.83
N PRO A 5 -4.47 -0.10 13.08
CA PRO A 5 -4.27 -0.18 11.62
C PRO A 5 -4.64 1.09 10.87
N GLU A 6 -5.67 1.80 11.33
CA GLU A 6 -6.21 3.01 10.72
C GLU A 6 -5.23 4.21 10.81
N GLU A 7 -4.28 4.17 11.74
CA GLU A 7 -3.24 5.21 11.92
C GLU A 7 -2.02 4.96 11.02
N LEU A 8 -1.86 3.74 10.47
CA LEU A 8 -0.76 3.43 9.57
C LEU A 8 -0.91 4.22 8.27
N THR A 9 0.17 4.88 7.86
CA THR A 9 0.21 5.70 6.66
C THR A 9 1.52 5.52 5.89
N VAL A 10 1.48 5.83 4.59
CA VAL A 10 2.66 5.92 3.72
C VAL A 10 3.05 7.36 3.41
N ASN A 11 2.36 8.35 3.99
CA ASN A 11 2.77 9.74 3.89
C ASN A 11 4.21 9.92 4.37
N TYR A 12 5.02 10.64 3.60
CA TYR A 12 6.39 10.96 3.96
C TYR A 12 6.71 12.39 3.56
N TYR A 13 7.43 13.08 4.45
CA TYR A 13 7.81 14.48 4.32
C TYR A 13 9.32 14.61 4.47
N GLU A 14 9.95 15.34 3.56
CA GLU A 14 11.34 15.78 3.65
C GLU A 14 11.35 17.29 3.92
N GLY A 15 11.52 17.66 5.19
CA GLY A 15 11.24 19.02 5.65
C GLY A 15 9.76 19.35 5.49
N ASP A 16 9.45 20.46 4.82
CA ASP A 16 8.09 20.90 4.53
C ASP A 16 7.48 20.25 3.28
N LEU A 17 8.30 19.55 2.48
CA LEU A 17 7.85 18.95 1.22
C LEU A 17 7.34 17.52 1.44
N GLN A 18 6.08 17.27 1.09
CA GLN A 18 5.51 15.93 1.09
C GLN A 18 6.00 15.13 -0.13
N THR A 19 7.05 14.32 0.04
CA THR A 19 7.65 13.53 -1.04
C THR A 19 6.88 12.25 -1.37
N VAL A 20 6.11 11.71 -0.41
CA VAL A 20 5.15 10.62 -0.64
C VAL A 20 3.79 11.06 -0.13
N LYS A 21 2.81 11.08 -1.03
CA LYS A 21 1.44 11.49 -0.76
C LYS A 21 0.51 10.28 -0.82
N GLU A 22 -0.01 9.86 0.33
CA GLU A 22 -1.08 8.88 0.41
C GLU A 22 -2.36 9.48 -0.16
N LEU A 23 -3.01 8.72 -1.04
CA LEU A 23 -4.30 9.09 -1.65
C LEU A 23 -5.45 8.28 -1.05
N ASP A 24 -5.19 7.01 -0.72
CA ASP A 24 -6.18 6.12 -0.13
C ASP A 24 -5.51 4.87 0.48
N LYS A 25 -6.26 4.12 1.29
CA LYS A 25 -5.85 2.80 1.78
C LYS A 25 -7.02 1.88 2.03
N VAL A 26 -6.77 0.58 1.87
CA VAL A 26 -7.69 -0.50 2.20
C VAL A 26 -7.00 -1.47 3.15
N ILE A 27 -7.64 -1.74 4.28
CA ILE A 27 -7.17 -2.75 5.23
C ILE A 27 -7.68 -4.11 4.75
N LEU A 28 -6.77 -4.95 4.25
CA LEU A 28 -7.08 -6.29 3.73
C LEU A 28 -7.20 -7.32 4.85
N SER A 29 -6.47 -7.15 5.95
CA SER A 29 -6.57 -8.00 7.14
C SER A 29 -6.23 -7.24 8.41
N LYS A 30 -6.86 -7.61 9.54
CA LYS A 30 -6.68 -7.00 10.87
C LYS A 30 -6.20 -8.02 11.91
N GLY A 31 -5.53 -7.55 12.95
CA GLY A 31 -5.09 -8.34 14.10
C GLY A 31 -3.60 -8.19 14.38
N ALA A 32 -3.00 -9.13 15.11
CA ALA A 32 -1.56 -9.12 15.40
C ALA A 32 -0.70 -9.05 14.13
N TRP A 33 -1.21 -9.60 13.02
CA TRP A 33 -0.71 -9.36 11.68
C TRP A 33 -1.76 -8.58 10.88
N THR A 34 -1.36 -7.44 10.33
CA THR A 34 -2.26 -6.55 9.58
C THR A 34 -1.66 -6.30 8.20
N THR A 35 -2.48 -6.40 7.15
CA THR A 35 -2.07 -6.13 5.77
C THR A 35 -2.88 -4.98 5.22
N ILE A 36 -2.21 -3.98 4.65
CA ILE A 36 -2.84 -2.78 4.11
C ILE A 36 -2.34 -2.56 2.69
N LEU A 37 -3.27 -2.33 1.77
CA LEU A 37 -3.00 -1.81 0.44
C LEU A 37 -3.11 -0.29 0.48
N PHE A 38 -2.06 0.42 0.06
CA PHE A 38 -2.04 1.87 -0.06
C PHE A 38 -2.02 2.28 -1.53
N ARG A 39 -2.74 3.35 -1.86
CA ARG A 39 -2.62 4.10 -3.11
C ARG A 39 -1.93 5.42 -2.82
N TYR A 40 -0.90 5.76 -3.58
CA TYR A 40 -0.07 6.94 -3.29
C TYR A 40 0.57 7.53 -4.56
N GLN A 41 1.10 8.74 -4.44
CA GLN A 41 1.95 9.39 -5.43
C GLN A 41 3.30 9.77 -4.81
N GLU A 42 4.32 9.89 -5.66
CA GLU A 42 5.63 10.39 -5.28
C GLU A 42 5.88 11.72 -5.96
N TRP A 43 6.54 12.64 -5.26
CA TRP A 43 6.98 13.92 -5.80
C TRP A 43 8.11 13.71 -6.82
N ASP A 44 7.95 14.23 -8.03
CA ASP A 44 9.02 14.30 -9.02
C ASP A 44 9.71 15.66 -8.92
N ALA A 45 10.87 15.69 -8.25
CA ALA A 45 11.64 16.91 -8.07
C ALA A 45 12.12 17.55 -9.38
N ARG A 46 12.21 16.78 -10.48
CA ARG A 46 12.63 17.30 -11.79
C ARG A 46 11.49 18.04 -12.49
N LYS A 47 10.25 17.63 -12.25
CA LYS A 47 9.05 18.21 -12.88
C LYS A 47 8.31 19.19 -11.97
N GLY A 48 8.55 19.14 -10.67
CA GLY A 48 7.83 19.96 -9.70
C GLY A 48 6.37 19.56 -9.56
N GLU A 49 6.05 18.27 -9.73
CA GLU A 49 4.69 17.75 -9.64
C GLU A 49 4.66 16.33 -9.03
N TYR A 50 3.48 15.91 -8.59
CA TYR A 50 3.27 14.51 -8.21
C TYR A 50 3.15 13.64 -9.46
N GLY A 51 3.92 12.56 -9.49
CA GLY A 51 3.89 11.59 -10.57
C GLY A 51 2.59 10.76 -10.64
N PRO A 52 2.54 9.75 -11.53
CA PRO A 52 1.37 8.87 -11.64
C PRO A 52 1.14 8.08 -10.33
N GLU A 53 -0.09 7.60 -10.16
CA GLU A 53 -0.46 6.75 -9.04
C GLU A 53 0.35 5.44 -9.00
N LYS A 54 0.77 5.10 -7.78
CA LYS A 54 1.43 3.86 -7.41
C LYS A 54 0.67 3.20 -6.27
N TYR A 55 0.96 1.93 -6.04
CA TYR A 55 0.36 1.16 -4.96
C TYR A 55 1.41 0.37 -4.19
N THR A 56 1.14 0.09 -2.93
CA THR A 56 2.02 -0.77 -2.12
C THR A 56 1.18 -1.59 -1.16
N ILE A 57 1.42 -2.90 -1.13
CA ILE A 57 0.89 -3.79 -0.11
C ILE A 57 1.94 -3.87 0.99
N ARG A 58 1.57 -3.51 2.21
CA ARG A 58 2.46 -3.56 3.37
C ARG A 58 1.86 -4.46 4.44
N ARG A 59 2.71 -5.32 4.99
CA ARG A 59 2.35 -6.17 6.13
C ARG A 59 3.04 -5.67 7.38
N TYR A 60 2.25 -5.56 8.44
CA TYR A 60 2.65 -5.08 9.75
C TYR A 60 2.44 -6.18 10.79
N GLN A 61 3.29 -6.17 11.81
CA GLN A 61 3.12 -7.01 12.99
C GLN A 61 3.02 -6.13 14.23
N LYS A 62 2.01 -6.38 15.07
CA LYS A 62 1.87 -5.73 16.38
C LYS A 62 2.82 -6.39 17.38
N ARG A 63 3.71 -5.62 17.97
CA ARG A 63 4.57 -6.00 19.11
C ARG A 63 4.54 -4.87 20.13
N ASP A 64 4.43 -5.21 21.41
CA ASP A 64 4.42 -4.24 22.51
C ASP A 64 3.40 -3.11 22.30
N GLY A 65 2.21 -3.47 21.82
CA GLY A 65 1.12 -2.51 21.54
C GLY A 65 1.25 -1.71 20.25
N GLN A 66 2.35 -1.84 19.49
CA GLN A 66 2.63 -1.01 18.32
C GLN A 66 2.87 -1.83 17.05
N TYR A 67 2.38 -1.33 15.91
CA TYR A 67 2.62 -1.95 14.61
C TYR A 67 3.98 -1.58 14.03
N GLN A 68 4.73 -2.61 13.62
CA GLN A 68 5.99 -2.48 12.90
C GLN A 68 5.84 -3.09 11.51
N GLN A 69 6.30 -2.37 10.48
CA GLN A 69 6.33 -2.91 9.11
C GLN A 69 7.29 -4.10 9.03
N ARG A 70 6.85 -5.20 8.42
CA ARG A 70 7.63 -6.43 8.25
C ARG A 70 8.01 -6.68 6.81
N SER A 71 7.06 -6.55 5.90
CA SER A 71 7.28 -6.73 4.47
C SER A 71 6.48 -5.71 3.67
N LYS A 72 6.93 -5.48 2.44
CA LYS A 72 6.24 -4.64 1.47
C LYS A 72 6.41 -5.20 0.07
N PHE A 73 5.42 -4.96 -0.76
CA PHE A 73 5.46 -5.19 -2.20
C PHE A 73 4.94 -3.94 -2.90
N ASN A 74 5.74 -3.40 -3.81
CA ASN A 74 5.39 -2.18 -4.54
C ASN A 74 4.82 -2.54 -5.92
N ILE A 75 3.77 -1.83 -6.30
CA ILE A 75 3.12 -1.91 -7.60
C ILE A 75 3.30 -0.54 -8.25
N SER A 76 4.21 -0.46 -9.21
CA SER A 76 4.79 0.79 -9.69
C SER A 76 3.93 1.52 -10.72
N SER A 77 2.85 0.90 -11.21
CA SER A 77 1.96 1.50 -12.20
C SER A 77 0.53 0.94 -12.14
N ARG A 78 -0.40 1.70 -12.72
CA ARG A 78 -1.79 1.25 -12.95
C ARG A 78 -1.88 -0.01 -13.79
N ASP A 79 -1.03 -0.16 -14.81
CA ASP A 79 -1.06 -1.34 -15.68
C ASP A 79 -0.57 -2.59 -14.95
N GLN A 80 0.46 -2.47 -14.10
CA GLN A 80 0.89 -3.58 -13.24
C GLN A 80 -0.23 -3.98 -12.28
N ALA A 81 -0.93 -3.01 -11.68
CA ALA A 81 -2.08 -3.28 -10.81
C ALA A 81 -3.20 -4.03 -11.56
N LYS A 82 -3.56 -3.59 -12.78
CA LYS A 82 -4.56 -4.28 -13.62
C LYS A 82 -4.15 -5.71 -13.94
N ASN A 83 -2.89 -5.95 -14.28
CA ASN A 83 -2.39 -7.30 -14.58
C ASN A 83 -2.46 -8.21 -13.35
N ILE A 84 -2.12 -7.72 -12.16
CA ILE A 84 -2.27 -8.45 -10.90
C ILE A 84 -3.75 -8.80 -10.66
N VAL A 85 -4.65 -7.82 -10.79
CA VAL A 85 -6.10 -8.04 -10.61
C VAL A 85 -6.60 -9.11 -11.57
N LYS A 86 -6.28 -9.00 -12.86
CA LYS A 86 -6.69 -9.97 -13.88
C LYS A 86 -6.20 -11.39 -13.56
N ALA A 87 -4.93 -11.54 -13.17
CA ALA A 87 -4.36 -12.84 -12.85
C ALA A 87 -5.03 -13.48 -11.63
N LEU A 88 -5.22 -12.69 -10.55
CA LEU A 88 -5.89 -13.17 -9.34
C LEU A 88 -7.35 -13.55 -9.61
N GLN A 89 -8.07 -12.75 -10.40
CA GLN A 89 -9.45 -13.07 -10.79
C GLN A 89 -9.54 -14.38 -11.56
N SER A 90 -8.66 -14.61 -12.55
CA SER A 90 -8.61 -15.86 -13.32
C SER A 90 -8.49 -17.08 -12.41
N TRP A 91 -7.53 -17.07 -11.48
CA TRP A 91 -7.32 -18.21 -10.57
C TRP A 91 -8.48 -18.45 -9.61
N LEU A 92 -9.09 -17.38 -9.10
CA LEU A 92 -10.24 -17.49 -8.20
C LEU A 92 -11.51 -18.00 -8.90
N GLU A 93 -11.66 -17.68 -10.19
CA GLU A 93 -12.76 -18.19 -11.02
C GLU A 93 -12.54 -19.67 -11.38
N GLU A 94 -11.30 -20.07 -11.68
CA GLU A 94 -10.92 -21.48 -11.94
C GLU A 94 -11.21 -22.38 -10.73
N GLU A 95 -10.88 -21.96 -9.50
CA GLU A 95 -11.15 -22.74 -8.27
C GLU A 95 -12.65 -22.88 -7.96
N SER A 96 -13.52 -22.03 -8.53
CA SER A 96 -14.97 -22.09 -8.32
C SER A 96 -15.71 -23.00 -9.31
N ALA A 97 -15.00 -23.60 -10.26
CA ALA A 97 -15.55 -24.45 -11.32
C ALA A 97 -15.50 -25.97 -11.01
N ASP A 98 -15.03 -26.35 -9.82
CA ASP A 98 -15.07 -27.71 -9.24
C ASP A 98 -16.12 -27.83 -8.11
#